data_AF-A0A7G8IPW5-F1
#
_entry.id   AF-A0A7G8IPW5-F1
#
_cell.length_a   1.000
_cell.length_b   1.000
_cell.length_c   1.000
_cell.angle_alpha   90.00
_cell.angle_beta   90.00
_cell.angle_gamma   90.00
#
_symmetry.space_group_name_H-M   'P 1'
#
loop_
_entity.id
_entity.type
_entity.pdbx_description
1 polymer ?
#
loop_
_entity_poly.entity_id
_entity_poly.type
_entity_poly.pdbx_seq_one_letter_code
_entity_poly.pdbx_strand_id
1 'polypeptide(L)'
;MKPRAASQRQARRLHRWLVPIAALPLLITASTGSLYSLLLEQGVDAFWLLKLHTGRFGWINLQPVYPILLGALTIVVTASGLAMLLKPQR
;
A
#
# COMPACT_ATOMS: atom_id res chain seq x y z
N MET A 1 -0.93 -2.99 35.52
CA MET A 1 -0.71 -3.79 34.30
C MET A 1 -1.92 -3.62 33.38
N LYS A 2 -1.82 -2.87 32.26
CA LYS A 2 -2.94 -2.82 31.29
C LYS A 2 -3.13 -4.23 30.70
N PRO A 3 -4.37 -4.77 30.62
CA PRO A 3 -4.55 -6.14 30.19
C PRO A 3 -4.04 -6.30 28.75
N ARG A 4 -3.02 -7.16 28.57
CA ARG A 4 -2.39 -7.46 27.27
C ARG A 4 -3.41 -7.72 26.17
N ALA A 5 -4.57 -8.28 26.51
CA ALA A 5 -5.70 -8.54 25.62
C ALA A 5 -6.35 -7.26 25.03
N ALA A 6 -6.50 -6.19 25.82
CA ALA A 6 -7.09 -4.93 25.33
C ALA A 6 -6.15 -4.24 24.32
N SER A 7 -4.83 -4.28 24.57
CA SER A 7 -3.81 -3.76 23.66
C SER A 7 -3.77 -4.53 22.34
N GLN A 8 -3.91 -5.86 22.35
CA GLN A 8 -3.99 -6.65 21.12
C GLN A 8 -5.25 -6.36 20.29
N ARG A 9 -6.42 -6.25 20.95
CA ARG A 9 -7.68 -5.89 20.26
C ARG A 9 -7.58 -4.51 19.62
N GLN A 10 -6.96 -3.55 20.30
CA GLN A 10 -6.75 -2.20 19.77
C GLN A 10 -5.76 -2.18 18.59
N ALA A 11 -4.67 -2.96 18.66
CA ALA A 11 -3.73 -3.12 17.55
C ALA A 11 -4.39 -3.71 16.29
N ARG A 12 -5.24 -4.74 16.46
CA ARG A 12 -6.03 -5.33 15.36
C ARG A 12 -7.01 -4.34 14.74
N ARG A 13 -7.69 -3.55 15.58
CA ARG A 13 -8.60 -2.50 15.11
C ARG A 13 -7.85 -1.45 14.30
N LEU A 14 -6.69 -1.00 14.79
CA LEU A 14 -5.86 -0.03 14.09
C LEU A 14 -5.34 -0.59 12.75
N HIS A 15 -4.78 -1.80 12.75
CA HIS A 15 -4.30 -2.45 11.52
C HIS A 15 -5.41 -2.56 10.47
N ARG A 16 -6.63 -2.97 10.87
CA ARG A 16 -7.79 -3.07 9.96
C ARG A 16 -8.16 -1.74 9.28
N TRP A 17 -7.93 -0.59 9.94
CA TRP A 17 -8.15 0.72 9.33
C TRP A 17 -6.95 1.19 8.50
N LEU A 18 -5.72 0.86 8.91
CA LEU A 18 -4.50 1.19 8.17
C LEU A 18 -4.40 0.43 6.85
N VAL A 19 -4.84 -0.83 6.82
CA VAL A 19 -4.75 -1.70 5.64
C VAL A 19 -5.40 -1.10 4.41
N PRO A 20 -6.67 -0.66 4.37
CA PRO A 20 -7.24 -0.08 3.15
C PRO A 20 -6.52 1.19 2.71
N ILE A 21 -6.07 2.03 3.65
CA ILE A 21 -5.34 3.28 3.35
C ILE A 21 -3.99 2.98 2.70
N ALA A 22 -3.29 1.94 3.16
CA ALA A 22 -2.00 1.53 2.61
C ALA A 22 -2.14 0.66 1.36
N ALA A 23 -3.03 -0.33 1.40
CA ALA A 23 -3.21 -1.33 0.36
C ALA A 23 -3.80 -0.74 -0.92
N LEU A 24 -4.74 0.20 -0.83
CA LEU A 24 -5.32 0.82 -2.04
C LEU A 24 -4.26 1.46 -2.95
N PRO A 25 -3.43 2.42 -2.48
CA PRO A 25 -2.42 3.03 -3.34
C PRO A 25 -1.36 2.01 -3.79
N LEU A 26 -1.02 1.02 -2.95
CA LEU A 26 -0.11 -0.07 -3.31
C LEU A 26 -0.64 -0.93 -4.46
N LEU A 27 -1.90 -1.34 -4.35
CA LEU A 27 -2.57 -2.14 -5.37
C LEU A 27 -2.72 -1.37 -6.67
N ILE A 28 -3.08 -0.07 -6.61
CA ILE A 28 -3.13 0.78 -7.79
C ILE A 28 -1.76 0.84 -8.47
N THR A 29 -0.71 1.16 -7.72
CA THR A 29 0.65 1.30 -8.25
C THR A 29 1.16 0.01 -8.86
N ALA A 30 0.98 -1.12 -8.16
CA ALA A 30 1.38 -2.43 -8.64
C ALA A 30 0.60 -2.81 -9.90
N SER A 31 -0.73 -2.63 -9.89
CA SER A 31 -1.58 -2.96 -11.03
C SER A 31 -1.25 -2.12 -12.26
N THR A 32 -1.05 -0.80 -12.11
CA THR A 32 -0.71 0.07 -13.25
C THR A 32 0.67 -0.22 -13.80
N GLY A 33 1.64 -0.54 -12.94
CA GLY A 33 2.99 -0.92 -13.37
C GLY A 33 2.99 -2.25 -14.12
N SER A 34 2.37 -3.29 -13.53
CA SER A 34 2.25 -4.61 -14.15
C SER A 34 1.45 -4.56 -15.47
N LEU A 35 0.33 -3.84 -15.49
CA LEU A 35 -0.50 -3.70 -16.69
C LEU A 35 0.22 -2.90 -17.80
N TYR A 36 1.01 -1.89 -17.44
CA TYR A 36 1.80 -1.15 -18.41
C TYR A 36 2.85 -2.07 -19.06
N SER A 37 3.60 -2.86 -18.28
CA SER A 37 4.53 -3.84 -18.84
C SER A 37 3.82 -4.85 -19.74
N LEU A 38 2.64 -5.30 -19.27
CA LEU A 38 1.56 -5.94 -20.04
C LEU A 38 1.50 -5.41 -21.46
N LEU A 39 0.81 -4.28 -21.58
CA LEU A 39 0.46 -3.61 -22.81
C LEU A 39 1.67 -3.31 -23.69
N LEU A 40 2.79 -2.93 -23.08
CA LEU A 40 4.01 -2.59 -23.80
C LEU A 40 4.56 -3.81 -24.56
N GLU A 41 4.51 -5.01 -23.98
CA GLU A 41 4.91 -6.25 -24.66
C GLU A 41 4.00 -6.57 -25.87
N GLN A 42 2.75 -6.11 -25.87
CA GLN A 42 1.85 -6.22 -27.02
C GLN A 42 1.98 -5.04 -28.01
N GLY A 43 2.97 -4.16 -27.83
CA GLY A 43 3.20 -3.00 -28.69
C GLY A 43 2.28 -1.80 -28.40
N VAL A 44 1.55 -1.82 -27.28
CA VAL A 44 0.67 -0.73 -26.86
C VAL A 44 1.37 0.14 -25.82
N ASP A 45 1.80 1.33 -26.23
CA ASP A 45 2.37 2.32 -25.31
C ASP A 45 1.25 3.09 -24.57
N ALA A 46 0.89 2.58 -23.40
CA ALA A 46 -0.10 3.19 -22.52
C ALA A 46 0.56 4.10 -21.46
N PHE A 47 1.33 5.10 -21.88
CA PHE A 47 2.08 6.04 -21.01
C PHE A 47 1.24 6.69 -19.87
N TRP A 48 -0.08 6.81 -20.03
CA TRP A 48 -0.97 7.29 -18.97
C TRP A 48 -0.99 6.39 -17.73
N LEU A 49 -0.73 5.08 -17.89
CA LEU A 49 -0.55 4.15 -16.76
C LEU A 49 0.69 4.50 -15.93
N LEU A 50 1.78 4.93 -16.57
CA LEU A 50 2.97 5.40 -15.85
C LEU A 50 2.72 6.72 -15.12
N LYS A 51 1.89 7.61 -15.68
CA LYS A 51 1.43 8.81 -14.95
C LYS A 51 0.70 8.42 -13.67
N LEU A 52 -0.23 7.47 -13.73
CA LEU A 52 -0.92 6.97 -12.55
C LEU A 52 0.03 6.27 -11.56
N HIS A 53 0.91 5.39 -12.06
CA HIS A 53 1.90 4.66 -11.27
C HIS A 53 2.82 5.59 -10.46
N THR A 54 3.18 6.74 -11.03
CA THR A 54 4.04 7.73 -10.35
C THR A 54 3.26 8.66 -9.43
N GLY A 55 1.94 8.57 -9.35
CA GLY A 55 1.10 9.43 -8.51
C GLY A 55 0.60 10.70 -9.18
N ARG A 56 0.62 10.77 -10.51
CA ARG A 56 -0.01 11.86 -11.29
C ARG A 56 -1.44 11.47 -11.64
N PHE A 57 -2.38 11.87 -10.79
CA PHE A 57 -3.82 11.61 -10.95
C PHE A 57 -4.51 12.77 -11.67
N GLY A 58 -4.33 12.85 -13.00
CA GLY A 58 -4.92 13.93 -13.81
C GLY A 58 -4.43 15.31 -13.34
N TRP A 59 -5.32 16.10 -12.74
CA TRP A 59 -4.99 17.43 -12.20
C TRP A 59 -4.17 17.39 -10.92
N ILE A 60 -4.29 16.32 -10.12
CA ILE A 60 -3.57 16.18 -8.85
C ILE A 60 -2.16 15.65 -9.12
N ASN A 61 -1.14 16.36 -8.64
CA ASN A 61 0.26 15.92 -8.74
C ASN A 61 0.80 15.47 -7.38
N LEU A 62 0.81 14.16 -7.13
CA LEU A 62 1.46 13.61 -5.93
C LEU A 62 2.88 13.10 -6.23
N GLN A 63 3.37 13.17 -7.47
CA GLN A 63 4.67 12.60 -7.87
C GLN A 63 5.85 12.90 -6.91
N PRO A 64 6.00 14.12 -6.35
CA PRO A 64 7.14 14.41 -5.46
C PRO A 64 7.13 13.60 -4.16
N VAL A 65 5.94 13.24 -3.67
CA VAL A 65 5.76 12.59 -2.36
C VAL A 65 5.24 11.16 -2.47
N TYR A 66 4.64 10.80 -3.60
CA TYR A 66 3.94 9.53 -3.80
C TYR A 66 4.85 8.32 -3.58
N PRO A 67 6.07 8.24 -4.15
CA PRO A 67 6.94 7.10 -3.92
C PRO A 67 7.36 6.94 -2.45
N ILE A 68 7.64 8.05 -1.76
CA ILE A 68 8.05 8.05 -0.34
C ILE A 68 6.88 7.58 0.53
N LEU A 69 5.68 8.13 0.29
CA LEU A 69 4.47 7.73 0.99
C LEU A 69 4.15 6.25 0.75
N LEU A 70 4.28 5.77 -0.48
CA LEU A 70 4.05 4.38 -0.83
C LEU A 70 5.05 3.44 -0.14
N GLY A 71 6.33 3.80 -0.12
CA GLY A 71 7.37 3.05 0.59
C GLY A 71 7.10 3.00 2.10
N ALA A 72 6.76 4.14 2.72
CA ALA A 72 6.43 4.20 4.14
C ALA A 72 5.20 3.34 4.49
N LEU A 73 4.12 3.43 3.70
CA LEU A 73 2.92 2.63 3.88
C LEU A 73 3.21 1.13 3.75
N THR A 74 4.06 0.73 2.79
CA THR A 74 4.51 -0.66 2.62
C THR A 74 5.18 -1.16 3.88
N ILE A 75 6.15 -0.41 4.41
CA ILE A 75 6.88 -0.78 5.62
C ILE A 75 5.92 -0.91 6.81
N VAL A 76 5.04 0.07 7.02
CA VAL A 76 4.09 0.08 8.14
C VAL A 76 3.12 -1.10 8.09
N VAL A 77 2.49 -1.35 6.94
CA VAL A 77 1.54 -2.48 6.81
C VAL A 77 2.25 -3.82 6.91
N THR A 78 3.43 -3.96 6.31
CA THR A 78 4.19 -5.22 6.35
C THR A 78 4.67 -5.51 7.77
N ALA A 79 5.28 -4.53 8.44
CA ALA A 79 5.75 -4.69 9.82
C ALA A 79 4.59 -4.97 10.78
N SER A 80 3.46 -4.26 10.65
CA SER A 80 2.29 -4.50 11.50
C SER A 80 1.65 -5.87 11.25
N GLY A 81 1.58 -6.31 9.99
CA GLY A 81 1.11 -7.66 9.63
C GLY A 81 2.01 -8.75 10.19
N LEU A 82 3.33 -8.63 10.00
CA LEU A 82 4.32 -9.56 10.53
C LEU A 82 4.29 -9.63 12.06
N ALA A 83 4.21 -8.48 12.74
CA ALA A 83 4.12 -8.44 14.20
C ALA A 83 2.84 -9.14 14.73
N MET A 84 1.74 -9.07 13.98
CA MET A 84 0.50 -9.78 14.31
C MET A 84 0.57 -11.29 14.02
N LEU A 85 1.27 -11.69 12.94
CA LEU A 85 1.47 -13.08 12.57
C LEU A 85 2.40 -13.80 13.56
N LEU A 86 3.50 -13.16 13.94
CA LEU A 86 4.54 -13.72 14.80
C LEU A 86 4.19 -13.72 16.28
N LYS A 87 3.08 -13.09 16.70
CA LYS A 87 2.65 -13.04 18.10
C LYS A 87 1.51 -14.06 18.30
N PRO A 88 1.80 -15.27 18.79
CA PRO A 88 0.80 -16.31 18.95
C PRO A 88 -0.26 -15.85 19.94
N GLN A 89 -1.53 -16.00 19.57
CA GLN A 89 -2.63 -15.83 20.51
C GLN A 89 -2.71 -17.10 21.38
N ARG A 90 -2.05 -17.05 22.54
CA ARG A 90 -2.43 -17.88 23.68
C ARG A 90 -3.39 -17.10 24.54
#